data_AF-A0A957EJC6-F1
#
_entry.id   AF-A0A957EJC6-F1
#
_cell.length_a   1.000
_cell.length_b   1.000
_cell.length_c   1.000
_cell.angle_alpha   90.00
_cell.angle_beta   90.00
_cell.angle_gamma   90.00
#
_symmetry.space_group_name_H-M   'P 1'
#
loop_
_entity.id
_entity.type
_entity.pdbx_description
1 polymer ?
#
loop_
_entity_poly.entity_id
_entity_poly.type
_entity_poly.pdbx_seq_one_letter_code
_entity_poly.pdbx_strand_id
1 'polypeptide(L)'
;DGDALVEQVNTWVAESDQIIAPLVENGLLTAEPFDEPIDYVYFNLWHHWGRTAKFGAWMQGADYTQWHGAYEMLHDRAELIEITNEKLVEAGLEPIEYGRPPLIESGE
;
A
#
# COMPACT_ATOMS: atom_id res chain seq x y z
N ASP A 1 0.11 2.10 -22.04
CA ASP A 1 -1.15 1.41 -22.41
C ASP A 1 -1.82 0.97 -21.11
N GLY A 2 -2.92 0.23 -21.16
CA GLY A 2 -3.62 -0.25 -19.95
C GLY A 2 -2.77 -1.23 -19.13
N ASP A 3 -1.95 -2.04 -19.79
CA ASP A 3 -1.08 -3.03 -19.14
C ASP A 3 -0.04 -2.36 -18.23
N ALA A 4 0.70 -1.37 -18.75
CA ALA A 4 1.69 -0.64 -17.96
C ALA A 4 1.11 0.05 -16.71
N LEU A 5 -0.14 0.53 -16.80
CA LEU A 5 -0.82 1.13 -15.65
C LEU A 5 -1.19 0.08 -14.60
N VAL A 6 -1.66 -1.08 -15.03
CA VAL A 6 -2.01 -2.19 -14.13
C VAL A 6 -0.77 -2.73 -13.43
N GLU A 7 0.35 -2.86 -14.15
CA GLU A 7 1.65 -3.24 -13.59
C GLU A 7 2.09 -2.26 -12.51
N GLN A 8 2.02 -0.95 -12.76
CA GLN A 8 2.35 0.07 -11.76
C GLN A 8 1.45 -0.02 -10.51
N VAL A 9 0.16 -0.28 -10.70
CA VAL A 9 -0.76 -0.49 -9.57
C VAL A 9 -0.38 -1.74 -8.78
N ASN A 10 0.01 -2.84 -9.45
CA ASN A 10 0.47 -4.05 -8.77
C ASN A 10 1.75 -3.81 -7.96
N THR A 11 2.67 -2.99 -8.47
CA THR A 11 3.88 -2.59 -7.72
C THR A 11 3.49 -1.91 -6.41
N TRP A 12 2.58 -0.94 -6.40
CA TRP A 12 2.17 -0.28 -5.16
C TRP A 12 1.46 -1.22 -4.18
N VAL A 13 0.72 -2.21 -4.68
CA VAL A 13 0.15 -3.27 -3.81
C VAL A 13 1.25 -4.09 -3.16
N ALA A 14 2.24 -4.55 -3.93
CA ALA A 14 3.37 -5.31 -3.38
C ALA A 14 4.19 -4.48 -2.36
N GLU A 15 4.37 -3.19 -2.63
CA GLU A 15 5.01 -2.27 -1.68
C GLU A 15 4.19 -2.13 -0.39
N SER A 16 2.86 -2.18 -0.45
CA SER A 16 2.03 -2.12 0.76
C SER A 16 2.19 -3.35 1.66
N ASP A 17 2.34 -4.54 1.08
CA ASP A 17 2.65 -5.77 1.81
C ASP A 17 3.99 -5.64 2.55
N GLN A 18 4.97 -5.08 1.85
CA GLN A 18 6.31 -4.84 2.37
C GLN A 18 6.36 -3.79 3.48
N ILE A 19 5.49 -2.76 3.41
CA ILE A 19 5.37 -1.74 4.46
C ILE A 19 4.83 -2.38 5.75
N ILE A 20 3.84 -3.27 5.67
CA ILE A 20 3.25 -3.91 6.85
C ILE A 20 4.08 -5.08 7.41
N ALA A 21 4.89 -5.74 6.58
CA ALA A 21 5.64 -6.93 6.98
C ALA A 21 6.40 -6.79 8.32
N PRO A 22 7.12 -5.69 8.62
CA PRO A 22 7.78 -5.53 9.91
C PRO A 22 6.84 -5.56 11.12
N LEU A 23 5.61 -5.06 10.99
CA LEU A 23 4.63 -5.12 12.08
C LEU A 23 4.17 -6.56 12.34
N VAL A 24 3.94 -7.31 11.26
CA VAL A 24 3.55 -8.73 11.34
C VAL A 24 4.70 -9.56 11.95
N GLU A 25 5.93 -9.36 11.46
CA GLU A 25 7.13 -10.06 11.92
C GLU A 25 7.43 -9.82 13.40
N ASN A 26 7.14 -8.61 13.91
CA ASN A 26 7.33 -8.25 15.31
C ASN A 26 6.09 -8.44 16.18
N GLY A 27 4.98 -8.95 15.63
CA GLY A 27 3.74 -9.19 16.38
C GLY A 27 3.09 -7.90 16.92
N LEU A 28 3.20 -6.80 16.16
CA LEU A 28 2.69 -5.47 16.51
C LEU A 28 1.28 -5.17 15.96
N LEU A 29 0.65 -6.17 15.36
CA LEU A 29 -0.75 -6.17 14.95
C LEU A 29 -1.53 -7.20 15.76
N THR A 30 -2.78 -6.89 16.05
CA THR A 30 -3.76 -7.84 16.59
C THR A 30 -4.07 -8.94 15.57
N ALA A 31 -4.71 -10.01 16.07
CA ALA A 31 -5.14 -11.13 15.22
C ALA A 31 -6.57 -10.97 14.68
N GLU A 32 -7.36 -10.05 15.25
CA GLU A 32 -8.73 -9.81 14.81
C GLU A 32 -8.68 -8.95 13.54
N PRO A 33 -9.37 -9.32 12.45
CA PRO A 33 -9.35 -8.52 11.24
C PRO A 33 -10.16 -7.23 11.40
N PHE A 34 -9.64 -6.11 10.90
CA PHE A 34 -10.33 -4.82 10.84
C PHE A 34 -10.69 -4.23 12.22
N ASP A 35 -9.87 -4.49 13.23
CA ASP A 35 -10.00 -3.90 14.56
C ASP A 35 -9.07 -2.69 14.76
N GLU A 36 -8.04 -2.55 13.92
CA GLU A 36 -7.10 -1.43 13.93
C GLU A 36 -7.26 -0.54 12.68
N PRO A 37 -7.05 0.79 12.78
CA PRO A 37 -7.15 1.70 11.62
C PRO A 37 -6.25 1.31 10.43
N ILE A 38 -5.05 0.78 10.72
CA ILE A 38 -4.09 0.34 9.70
C ILE A 38 -4.66 -0.75 8.77
N ASP A 39 -5.54 -1.61 9.27
CA ASP A 39 -6.17 -2.66 8.47
C ASP A 39 -7.05 -2.07 7.36
N TYR A 40 -7.77 -1.00 7.68
CA TYR A 40 -8.63 -0.30 6.72
C TYR A 40 -7.79 0.42 5.67
N VAL A 41 -6.70 1.08 6.07
CA VAL A 41 -5.78 1.76 5.14
C VAL A 41 -5.16 0.75 4.17
N TYR A 42 -4.63 -0.35 4.70
CA TYR A 42 -4.09 -1.43 3.88
C TYR A 42 -5.11 -2.00 2.90
N PHE A 43 -6.32 -2.31 3.41
CA PHE A 43 -7.38 -2.89 2.60
C PHE A 43 -7.88 -1.91 1.52
N ASN A 44 -8.04 -0.64 1.85
CA ASN A 44 -8.46 0.37 0.88
C ASN A 44 -7.45 0.52 -0.25
N LEU A 45 -6.15 0.54 0.07
CA LEU A 45 -5.07 0.65 -0.91
C LEU A 45 -5.18 -0.42 -1.99
N TRP A 46 -5.18 -1.70 -1.63
CA TRP A 46 -5.16 -2.77 -2.64
C TRP A 46 -6.55 -3.14 -3.15
N HIS A 47 -7.58 -3.09 -2.29
CA HIS A 47 -8.92 -3.56 -2.65
C HIS A 47 -9.77 -2.46 -3.30
N HIS A 48 -9.90 -1.31 -2.64
CA HIS A 48 -10.80 -0.26 -3.12
C HIS A 48 -10.14 0.54 -4.24
N TRP A 49 -9.01 1.17 -3.94
CA TRP A 49 -8.31 2.06 -4.88
C TRP A 49 -7.52 1.29 -5.92
N GLY A 50 -6.84 0.20 -5.52
CA GLY A 50 -6.14 -0.69 -6.45
C GLY A 50 -7.07 -1.28 -7.51
N ARG A 51 -8.28 -1.70 -7.14
CA ARG A 51 -9.29 -2.13 -8.11
C ARG A 51 -9.77 -0.96 -8.96
N THR A 52 -10.09 0.18 -8.35
CA THR A 52 -10.61 1.35 -9.06
C THR A 52 -9.63 1.85 -10.13
N ALA A 53 -8.34 1.94 -9.81
CA ALA A 53 -7.30 2.32 -10.74
C ALA A 53 -7.16 1.34 -11.91
N LYS A 54 -7.15 0.02 -11.65
CA LYS A 54 -7.08 -1.01 -12.71
C LYS A 54 -8.28 -0.96 -13.65
N PHE A 55 -9.50 -0.85 -13.11
CA PHE A 55 -10.71 -0.73 -13.92
C PHE A 55 -10.74 0.60 -14.68
N GLY A 56 -10.30 1.70 -14.06
CA GLY A 56 -10.15 3.00 -14.71
C GLY A 56 -9.23 2.92 -15.93
N ALA A 57 -8.08 2.25 -15.79
CA ALA A 57 -7.14 2.05 -16.88
C ALA A 57 -7.75 1.25 -18.05
N TRP A 58 -8.41 0.12 -17.76
CA TRP A 58 -9.01 -0.72 -18.80
C TRP A 58 -10.25 -0.12 -19.47
N MET A 59 -11.02 0.68 -18.74
CA MET A 59 -12.24 1.33 -19.25
C MET A 59 -11.99 2.73 -19.80
N GLN A 60 -10.71 3.16 -19.89
CA GLN A 60 -10.30 4.49 -20.33
C GLN A 60 -10.93 5.64 -19.51
N GLY A 61 -11.18 5.40 -18.22
CA GLY A 61 -11.64 6.42 -17.27
C GLY A 61 -10.47 7.16 -16.66
N ALA A 62 -10.06 8.29 -17.26
CA ALA A 62 -8.90 9.06 -16.82
C ALA A 62 -8.97 9.51 -15.35
N ASP A 63 -10.15 9.93 -14.88
CA ASP A 63 -10.37 10.40 -13.51
C ASP A 63 -10.25 9.27 -12.47
N TYR A 64 -10.82 8.10 -12.79
CA TYR A 64 -10.70 6.88 -11.97
C TYR A 64 -9.33 6.23 -12.04
N THR A 65 -8.56 6.51 -13.09
CA THR A 65 -7.15 6.09 -13.18
C THR A 65 -6.29 6.95 -12.26
N GLN A 66 -6.59 8.24 -12.16
CA GLN A 66 -5.75 9.22 -11.49
C GLN A 66 -6.36 9.69 -10.16
N TRP A 67 -7.21 10.72 -10.15
CA TRP A 67 -7.73 11.34 -8.91
C TRP A 67 -8.47 10.37 -7.99
N HIS A 68 -9.28 9.46 -8.53
CA HIS A 68 -10.01 8.45 -7.76
C HIS A 68 -9.37 7.06 -7.82
N GLY A 69 -8.09 6.99 -8.16
CA GLY A 69 -7.33 5.74 -8.26
C GLY A 69 -5.91 5.92 -7.75
N ALA A 70 -4.97 6.23 -8.64
CA ALA A 70 -3.55 6.35 -8.30
C ALA A 70 -3.27 7.36 -7.17
N TYR A 71 -3.97 8.49 -7.15
CA TYR A 71 -3.79 9.48 -6.07
C TYR A 71 -4.16 8.89 -4.70
N GLU A 72 -5.31 8.24 -4.60
CA GLU A 72 -5.79 7.63 -3.36
C GLU A 72 -4.89 6.47 -2.91
N MET A 73 -4.38 5.66 -3.85
CA MET A 73 -3.39 4.63 -3.51
C MET A 73 -2.10 5.22 -2.93
N LEU A 74 -1.59 6.32 -3.50
CA LEU A 74 -0.39 6.97 -2.99
C LEU A 74 -0.65 7.65 -1.63
N HIS A 75 -1.87 8.16 -1.41
CA HIS A 75 -2.31 8.70 -0.14
C HIS A 75 -2.33 7.62 0.94
N ASP A 76 -3.06 6.53 0.73
CA ASP A 76 -3.12 5.40 1.66
C ASP A 76 -1.75 4.79 1.89
N ARG A 77 -0.88 4.74 0.87
CA ARG A 77 0.50 4.26 1.02
C ARG A 77 1.32 5.15 1.95
N ALA A 78 1.17 6.47 1.86
CA ALA A 78 1.86 7.41 2.74
C ALA A 78 1.38 7.27 4.19
N GLU A 79 0.06 7.17 4.37
CA GLU A 79 -0.56 6.93 5.69
C GLU A 79 -0.09 5.57 6.27
N LEU A 80 -0.02 4.53 5.45
CA LEU A 80 0.44 3.22 5.87
C LEU A 80 1.89 3.23 6.37
N ILE A 81 2.77 4.00 5.72
CA ILE A 81 4.15 4.20 6.17
C ILE A 81 4.20 4.93 7.52
N GLU A 82 3.38 5.97 7.67
CA GLU A 82 3.32 6.76 8.91
C GLU A 82 2.89 5.88 10.09
N ILE A 83 1.74 5.20 9.98
CA ILE A 83 1.22 4.33 11.06
C ILE A 83 2.21 3.19 11.36
N THR A 84 2.84 2.62 10.32
CA THR A 84 3.86 1.58 10.50
C THR A 84 5.04 2.10 11.31
N ASN A 85 5.57 3.26 10.95
CA ASN A 85 6.70 3.84 11.65
C ASN A 85 6.37 4.24 13.08
N GLU A 86 5.18 4.78 13.32
CA GLU A 86 4.70 5.07 14.68
C GLU A 86 4.72 3.80 15.55
N LYS A 87 4.11 2.72 15.08
CA LYS A 87 4.08 1.43 15.79
C LYS A 87 5.47 0.85 16.03
N LEU A 88 6.37 0.92 15.04
CA LEU A 88 7.74 0.46 15.18
C LEU A 88 8.50 1.26 16.25
N VAL A 89 8.40 2.59 16.20
CA VAL A 89 9.08 3.49 17.15
C VAL A 89 8.52 3.31 18.56
N GLU A 90 7.21 3.16 18.73
CA GLU A 90 6.58 2.86 20.03
C GLU A 90 7.08 1.53 20.61
N ALA A 91 7.37 0.54 19.75
CA ALA A 91 7.99 -0.73 20.14
C ALA A 91 9.51 -0.64 20.35
N GLY A 92 10.12 0.53 20.16
CA GLY A 92 11.57 0.74 20.28
C GLY A 92 12.38 0.16 19.12
N LEU A 93 11.74 -0.04 17.96
CA LEU A 93 12.36 -0.50 16.72
C LEU A 93 12.66 0.69 15.78
N GLU A 94 13.59 0.48 14.85
CA GLU A 94 13.91 1.49 13.84
C GLU A 94 12.77 1.62 12.81
N PRO A 95 12.44 2.84 12.35
CA PRO A 95 11.46 3.05 11.30
C PRO A 95 11.95 2.54 9.95
N ILE A 96 11.02 2.26 9.03
CA ILE A 96 11.33 1.96 7.62
C ILE A 96 11.84 3.22 6.90
N GLU A 97 12.83 3.06 6.02
CA GLU A 97 13.44 4.17 5.27
C GLU A 97 12.48 4.74 4.22
N TYR A 98 12.17 6.05 4.32
CA TYR A 98 11.27 6.73 3.40
C TYR A 98 11.87 6.78 1.98
N GLY A 99 11.12 6.31 0.98
CA GLY A 99 11.52 6.41 -0.43
C GLY A 99 12.38 5.27 -0.97
N ARG A 100 12.68 4.25 -0.16
CA ARG A 100 13.12 2.94 -0.65
C ARG A 100 12.05 1.91 -0.30
N PRO A 101 11.09 1.64 -1.20
CA PRO A 101 10.28 0.43 -1.02
C PRO A 101 11.23 -0.76 -0.84
N PRO A 102 10.93 -1.72 0.04
CA PRO A 102 11.79 -2.89 0.22
C PRO A 102 12.13 -3.49 -1.14
N LEU A 103 13.40 -3.78 -1.33
CA LEU A 103 13.97 -4.14 -2.62
C LEU A 103 13.12 -5.24 -3.24
N ILE A 104 12.28 -4.88 -4.21
CA ILE A 104 11.85 -5.84 -5.20
C ILE A 104 13.16 -6.13 -5.93
N GLU A 105 13.85 -7.21 -5.55
CA GLU A 105 14.74 -7.85 -6.51
C GLU A 105 13.82 -8.12 -7.69
N SER A 106 14.01 -7.35 -8.76
CA SER A 106 13.26 -7.52 -10.00
C SER A 106 13.59 -8.91 -10.49
N GLY A 107 12.77 -9.88 -10.07
CA GLY A 107 12.80 -11.22 -10.62
C GLY A 107 12.49 -11.11 -12.10
N GLU A 108 13.47 -11.52 -12.90
CA GLU A 108 13.30 -11.84 -14.32
C GLU A 108 12.15 -12.83 -14.55
#